data_AF-A0A2E8YWB7-F1
#
_entry.id   AF-A0A2E8YWB7-F1
#
_cell.length_a   1.000
_cell.length_b   1.000
_cell.length_c   1.000
_cell.angle_alpha   90.00
_cell.angle_beta   90.00
_cell.angle_gamma   90.00
#
_symmetry.space_group_name_H-M   'P 1'
#
loop_
_entity.id
_entity.type
_entity.pdbx_description
1 polymer ?
#
loop_
_entity_poly.entity_id
_entity_poly.type
_entity_poly.pdbx_seq_one_letter_code
_entity_poly.pdbx_strand_id
1 'polypeptide(L)'
;MRRARGAWVAGVAAGSSGVLRPGTVGSRSQRPRSAPGYAYRARVSTVRPPGRPYAARGALLLVLPVVVGLALALLPHPAVAVPAGDPGVPAAPRASLERLPAGTDLDYQLGGVVRRPARVGIVVRDRTARPAGAQADVCYVNGFQTQPDEKRFWRQHPRLLLRRDGRPVVDEAWGEWLLDVRTRSKRAALARIVGRWTDGCARAGYDAVEYDNLDSFTRSHRMITRRQALAFARLLVARAHRAGLLAGQKNLAGYDGTRIGFDFAVAEECGRYDECGRYVRHYGDQVLVVEYRDRDFQRTCAGYGDLLAVVRRDRDLAPSYRPRWC
;
A
#
# COMPACT_ATOMS: atom_id res chain seq x y z
N MET A 1 -17.96 -15.42 8.95
CA MET A 1 -16.72 -14.64 8.81
C MET A 1 -15.59 -15.58 8.35
N ARG A 2 -15.33 -15.70 7.04
CA ARG A 2 -14.29 -16.58 6.51
C ARG A 2 -13.08 -15.76 6.10
N ARG A 3 -11.94 -16.07 6.73
CA ARG A 3 -10.62 -15.51 6.49
C ARG A 3 -10.14 -15.89 5.09
N ALA A 4 -9.72 -14.92 4.28
CA ALA A 4 -8.90 -15.18 3.11
C ALA A 4 -7.45 -15.33 3.57
N ARG A 5 -6.99 -16.58 3.66
CA ARG A 5 -5.56 -16.93 3.66
C ARG A 5 -5.16 -17.18 2.21
N GLY A 6 -4.00 -16.69 1.79
CA GLY A 6 -3.29 -17.26 0.64
C GLY A 6 -2.42 -16.26 -0.10
N ALA A 7 -1.11 -16.45 0.01
CA ALA A 7 -0.24 -16.49 -1.16
C ALA A 7 1.03 -17.29 -0.81
N TRP A 8 1.28 -18.33 -1.60
CA TRP A 8 2.45 -19.19 -1.52
C TRP A 8 3.56 -18.70 -2.47
N VAL A 9 4.78 -18.89 -1.98
CA VAL A 9 6.13 -18.89 -2.57
C VAL A 9 6.25 -19.10 -4.09
N ALA A 10 7.09 -18.27 -4.71
CA ALA A 10 7.91 -18.66 -5.87
C ALA A 10 9.40 -18.46 -5.52
N GLY A 11 10.12 -19.58 -5.36
CA GLY A 11 11.56 -19.61 -5.11
C GLY A 11 12.35 -19.42 -6.41
N VAL A 12 13.48 -18.73 -6.31
CA VAL A 12 14.49 -18.65 -7.38
C VAL A 12 15.68 -19.52 -6.98
N ALA A 13 16.03 -20.44 -7.86
CA ALA A 13 17.10 -21.41 -7.70
C ALA A 13 18.48 -20.74 -7.68
N ALA A 14 19.32 -21.21 -6.76
CA ALA A 14 20.75 -20.96 -6.72
C ALA A 14 21.46 -21.83 -7.78
N GLY A 15 22.41 -21.23 -8.50
CA GLY A 15 23.34 -21.91 -9.40
C GLY A 15 24.77 -21.67 -8.93
N SER A 16 25.48 -22.76 -8.71
CA SER A 16 26.77 -22.89 -8.06
C SER A 16 27.97 -22.45 -8.93
N SER A 17 29.06 -22.19 -8.22
CA SER A 17 30.40 -21.79 -8.64
C SER A 17 31.04 -22.61 -9.78
N GLY A 18 31.84 -21.92 -10.61
CA GLY A 18 32.82 -22.52 -11.53
C GLY A 18 33.89 -21.49 -11.91
N VAL A 19 35.10 -21.66 -11.37
CA VAL A 19 36.33 -20.90 -11.68
C VAL A 19 36.96 -21.47 -12.94
N LEU A 20 37.43 -20.62 -13.87
CA LEU A 20 38.56 -20.90 -14.78
C LEU A 20 39.12 -19.58 -15.39
N ARG A 21 40.44 -19.58 -15.61
CA ARG A 21 41.38 -18.46 -15.91
C ARG A 21 41.37 -17.99 -17.39
N PRO A 22 42.05 -16.87 -17.73
CA PRO A 22 41.92 -16.18 -19.02
C PRO A 22 42.90 -16.67 -20.09
N GLY A 23 42.49 -16.59 -21.36
CA GLY A 23 43.31 -16.79 -22.54
C GLY A 23 42.87 -15.85 -23.68
N THR A 24 43.85 -15.19 -24.29
CA THR A 24 43.72 -14.14 -25.31
C THR A 24 43.69 -14.64 -26.76
N VAL A 25 43.22 -13.75 -27.65
CA VAL A 25 43.47 -13.61 -29.12
C VAL A 25 42.35 -14.04 -30.08
N GLY A 26 41.86 -13.06 -30.88
CA GLY A 26 41.93 -13.17 -32.35
C GLY A 26 40.67 -13.35 -33.21
N SER A 27 40.04 -12.23 -33.59
CA SER A 27 39.52 -11.88 -34.94
C SER A 27 38.40 -12.67 -35.67
N ARG A 28 37.53 -11.84 -36.30
CA ARG A 28 36.71 -12.02 -37.52
C ARG A 28 35.43 -12.87 -37.49
N SER A 29 34.32 -12.13 -37.65
CA SER A 29 33.25 -12.30 -38.64
C SER A 29 32.63 -13.69 -38.80
N GLN A 30 31.38 -13.82 -38.32
CA GLN A 30 30.29 -14.48 -39.04
C GLN A 30 28.93 -14.20 -38.35
N ARG A 31 27.94 -13.73 -39.11
CA ARG A 31 26.51 -13.77 -38.72
C ARG A 31 25.99 -15.21 -38.89
N PRO A 32 25.13 -15.68 -37.99
CA PRO A 32 24.02 -16.57 -38.37
C PRO A 32 22.68 -15.98 -37.91
N ARG A 33 21.72 -15.81 -38.82
CA ARG A 33 20.63 -16.75 -39.14
C ARG A 33 19.69 -17.06 -37.96
N SER A 34 18.49 -16.55 -38.13
CA SER A 34 17.24 -16.83 -37.43
C SER A 34 16.76 -18.28 -37.55
N ALA A 35 16.23 -18.83 -36.44
CA ALA A 35 15.12 -19.81 -36.27
C ALA A 35 15.29 -20.58 -34.92
N PRO A 36 14.31 -21.34 -34.40
CA PRO A 36 12.86 -21.40 -34.65
C PRO A 36 12.02 -21.23 -33.36
N GLY A 37 10.69 -21.16 -33.52
CA GLY A 37 9.73 -21.15 -32.42
C GLY A 37 9.70 -22.46 -31.62
N TYR A 38 9.42 -22.35 -30.31
CA TYR A 38 9.11 -23.47 -29.45
C TYR A 38 7.62 -23.45 -29.09
N ALA A 39 6.90 -24.41 -29.66
CA ALA A 39 5.54 -24.77 -29.31
C ALA A 39 5.50 -25.38 -27.90
N TYR A 40 4.66 -24.85 -27.02
CA TYR A 40 4.38 -25.48 -25.73
C TYR A 40 3.33 -26.57 -25.93
N ARG A 41 3.74 -27.85 -25.81
CA ARG A 41 2.82 -28.99 -25.74
C ARG A 41 2.09 -28.96 -24.40
N ALA A 42 0.78 -28.85 -24.46
CA ALA A 42 -0.10 -29.06 -23.32
C ALA A 42 -0.05 -30.54 -22.88
N ARG A 43 0.31 -30.81 -21.62
CA ARG A 43 0.00 -32.09 -20.98
C ARG A 43 -1.38 -31.96 -20.36
N VAL A 44 -2.31 -32.73 -20.92
CA VAL A 44 -3.63 -33.00 -20.36
C VAL A 44 -3.44 -33.97 -19.19
N SER A 45 -3.77 -33.53 -17.97
CA SER A 45 -4.02 -34.43 -16.85
C SER A 45 -5.53 -34.49 -16.62
N THR A 46 -6.09 -35.66 -16.87
CA THR A 46 -7.49 -36.00 -16.68
C THR A 46 -7.80 -36.14 -15.19
N VAL A 47 -8.65 -35.27 -14.65
CA VAL A 47 -9.23 -35.43 -13.31
C VAL A 47 -10.65 -35.96 -13.47
N ARG A 48 -10.89 -37.14 -12.88
CA ARG A 48 -12.20 -37.81 -12.78
C ARG A 48 -13.18 -37.00 -11.91
N PRO A 49 -14.49 -37.05 -12.19
CA PRO A 49 -15.51 -36.42 -11.36
C PRO A 49 -15.91 -37.32 -10.18
N PRO A 50 -16.27 -36.76 -9.00
CA PRO A 50 -16.96 -37.53 -7.98
C PRO A 50 -18.47 -37.58 -8.25
N GLY A 51 -19.03 -38.78 -8.14
CA GLY A 51 -20.46 -39.06 -8.27
C GLY A 51 -21.29 -38.63 -7.05
N ARG A 52 -22.45 -38.07 -7.38
CA ARG A 52 -23.85 -38.26 -6.89
C ARG A 52 -24.17 -38.82 -5.47
N PRO A 53 -25.41 -38.53 -4.99
CA PRO A 53 -25.69 -38.07 -3.63
C PRO A 53 -26.19 -39.15 -2.68
N TYR A 54 -26.04 -38.90 -1.37
CA TYR A 54 -26.75 -39.65 -0.33
C TYR A 54 -27.91 -38.82 0.23
N ALA A 55 -29.07 -39.48 0.25
CA ALA A 55 -30.32 -39.03 0.84
C ALA A 55 -30.18 -38.83 2.36
N ALA A 56 -30.71 -37.73 2.88
CA ALA A 56 -30.97 -37.56 4.30
C ALA A 56 -32.48 -37.58 4.52
N ARG A 57 -32.91 -38.62 5.25
CA ARG A 57 -34.26 -38.84 5.77
C ARG A 57 -34.62 -37.74 6.76
N GLY A 58 -35.90 -37.41 6.80
CA GLY A 58 -36.46 -36.42 7.71
C GLY A 58 -36.43 -36.86 9.18
N ALA A 59 -36.44 -35.86 10.06
CA ALA A 59 -36.93 -35.96 11.42
C ALA A 59 -37.53 -34.59 11.80
N LEU A 60 -38.85 -34.59 11.92
CA LEU A 60 -39.66 -33.53 12.49
C LEU A 60 -39.44 -33.57 14.01
N LEU A 61 -38.97 -32.49 14.62
CA LEU A 61 -38.98 -32.31 16.07
C LEU A 61 -39.62 -30.96 16.40
N LEU A 62 -40.83 -31.07 16.98
CA LEU A 62 -41.58 -30.02 17.64
C LEU A 62 -40.76 -29.42 18.79
N VAL A 63 -40.63 -28.09 18.82
CA VAL A 63 -40.14 -27.37 20.01
C VAL A 63 -41.31 -26.57 20.58
N LEU A 64 -41.80 -27.03 21.73
CA LEU A 64 -42.74 -26.31 22.60
C LEU A 64 -42.03 -25.11 23.27
N PRO A 65 -42.74 -24.00 23.56
CA PRO A 65 -42.16 -22.86 24.25
C PRO A 65 -42.17 -23.12 25.76
N VAL A 66 -40.98 -23.17 26.38
CA VAL A 66 -40.85 -23.12 27.84
C VAL A 66 -40.71 -21.66 28.25
N VAL A 67 -41.80 -21.12 28.79
CA VAL A 67 -41.81 -19.85 29.53
C VAL A 67 -41.28 -20.14 30.93
N VAL A 68 -40.10 -19.61 31.25
CA VAL A 68 -39.63 -19.50 32.64
C VAL A 68 -39.38 -18.02 32.91
N GLY A 69 -40.32 -17.41 33.62
CA GLY A 69 -40.09 -16.17 34.31
C GLY A 69 -39.29 -16.44 35.58
N LEU A 70 -38.25 -15.65 35.83
CA LEU A 70 -37.73 -15.47 37.18
C LEU A 70 -37.32 -14.01 37.38
N ALA A 71 -37.79 -13.49 38.51
CA ALA A 71 -37.85 -12.10 38.90
C ALA A 71 -36.47 -11.41 39.04
N LEU A 72 -36.42 -10.16 38.55
CA LEU A 72 -35.40 -9.17 38.90
C LEU A 72 -35.53 -8.80 40.38
N ALA A 73 -34.47 -9.00 41.16
CA ALA A 73 -34.25 -8.27 42.40
C ALA A 73 -33.34 -7.06 42.09
N LEU A 74 -33.93 -5.87 42.05
CA LEU A 74 -33.24 -4.59 41.93
C LEU A 74 -32.63 -4.21 43.28
N LEU A 75 -31.31 -4.35 43.41
CA LEU A 75 -30.55 -3.67 44.48
C LEU A 75 -30.04 -2.33 43.94
N PRO A 76 -30.31 -1.19 44.61
CA PRO A 76 -29.82 0.11 44.17
C PRO A 76 -28.30 0.17 44.36
N HIS A 77 -27.55 0.20 43.25
CA HIS A 77 -26.15 0.58 43.28
C HIS A 77 -26.07 2.11 43.39
N PRO A 78 -25.18 2.67 44.23
CA PRO A 78 -24.95 4.10 44.25
C PRO A 78 -24.39 4.52 42.89
N ALA A 79 -25.12 5.38 42.18
CA ALA A 79 -24.66 5.99 40.96
C ALA A 79 -23.44 6.86 41.26
N VAL A 80 -22.25 6.36 40.95
CA VAL A 80 -21.07 7.21 40.83
C VAL A 80 -21.32 8.09 39.61
N ALA A 81 -21.59 9.37 39.86
CA ALA A 81 -21.72 10.36 38.81
C ALA A 81 -20.38 10.47 38.07
N VAL A 82 -20.30 9.84 36.91
CA VAL A 82 -19.26 10.15 35.92
C VAL A 82 -19.57 11.55 35.42
N PRO A 83 -18.67 12.53 35.57
CA PRO A 83 -18.93 13.86 35.04
C PRO A 83 -19.12 13.72 33.52
N ALA A 84 -20.31 14.11 33.05
CA ALA A 84 -20.59 14.24 31.64
C ALA A 84 -19.59 15.27 31.08
N GLY A 85 -18.63 14.81 30.29
CA GLY A 85 -17.75 15.69 29.54
C GLY A 85 -18.59 16.58 28.62
N ASP A 86 -18.33 17.88 28.65
CA ASP A 86 -19.03 18.90 27.88
C ASP A 86 -19.18 18.50 26.40
N PRO A 87 -20.41 18.44 25.86
CA PRO A 87 -20.62 18.26 24.43
C PRO A 87 -20.49 19.62 23.77
N GLY A 88 -19.27 20.09 23.47
CA GLY A 88 -19.18 21.33 22.70
C GLY A 88 -17.88 22.11 22.65
N VAL A 89 -16.72 21.56 22.99
CA VAL A 89 -15.47 22.21 22.58
C VAL A 89 -15.11 21.71 21.18
N PRO A 90 -15.33 22.47 20.10
CA PRO A 90 -14.73 22.13 18.82
C PRO A 90 -13.22 22.05 19.05
N ALA A 91 -12.63 20.90 18.75
CA ALA A 91 -11.19 20.74 18.80
C ALA A 91 -10.58 21.88 17.97
N ALA A 92 -9.70 22.68 18.59
CA ALA A 92 -9.05 23.78 17.91
C ALA A 92 -8.44 23.24 16.60
N PRO A 93 -8.59 23.95 15.47
CA PRO A 93 -8.01 23.51 14.22
C PRO A 93 -6.51 23.30 14.44
N ARG A 94 -6.08 22.04 14.29
CA ARG A 94 -4.67 21.68 14.38
C ARG A 94 -3.96 22.46 13.28
N ALA A 95 -2.93 23.22 13.62
CA ALA A 95 -2.14 23.94 12.64
C ALA A 95 -1.63 22.94 11.59
N SER A 96 -1.81 23.24 10.31
CA SER A 96 -1.27 22.43 9.22
C SER A 96 0.24 22.33 9.37
N LEU A 97 0.78 21.11 9.30
CA LEU A 97 2.21 20.89 9.31
C LEU A 97 2.83 21.46 8.03
N GLU A 98 3.91 22.24 8.18
CA GLU A 98 4.71 22.68 7.04
C GLU A 98 5.68 21.57 6.56
N ARG A 99 6.12 20.71 7.48
CA ARG A 99 7.02 19.57 7.25
C ARG A 99 6.73 18.45 8.25
N LEU A 100 7.15 17.22 7.92
CA LEU A 100 7.10 16.11 8.86
C LEU A 100 8.15 16.30 9.99
N PRO A 101 7.88 15.81 11.21
CA PRO A 101 8.85 15.87 12.30
C PRO A 101 10.10 15.04 11.97
N ALA A 102 11.27 15.62 12.22
CA ALA A 102 12.55 14.92 12.11
C ALA A 102 12.95 14.29 13.45
N GLY A 103 13.95 13.40 13.44
CA GLY A 103 14.50 12.79 14.66
C GLY A 103 13.53 11.90 15.42
N THR A 104 12.56 11.29 14.71
CA THR A 104 11.57 10.39 15.31
C THR A 104 11.38 9.13 14.47
N ASP A 105 10.93 8.05 15.10
CA ASP A 105 10.70 6.78 14.44
C ASP A 105 9.41 6.80 13.59
N LEU A 106 9.44 6.02 12.51
CA LEU A 106 8.32 5.75 11.61
C LEU A 106 7.66 4.40 11.92
N ASP A 107 6.33 4.29 11.85
CA ASP A 107 5.66 2.98 11.74
C ASP A 107 4.67 2.94 10.57
N TYR A 108 4.64 1.81 9.85
CA TYR A 108 3.92 1.63 8.59
C TYR A 108 2.86 0.52 8.77
N GLN A 109 1.63 0.95 9.07
CA GLN A 109 0.55 0.12 9.63
C GLN A 109 -0.60 -0.09 8.63
N LEU A 110 -0.31 -0.68 7.47
CA LEU A 110 -1.34 -0.96 6.44
C LEU A 110 -2.04 -2.32 6.63
N GLY A 111 -1.33 -3.33 7.12
CA GLY A 111 -1.91 -4.67 7.40
C GLY A 111 -2.77 -4.73 8.67
N GLY A 112 -2.85 -3.62 9.41
CA GLY A 112 -3.74 -3.43 10.55
C GLY A 112 -3.15 -2.51 11.61
N VAL A 113 -4.05 -1.95 12.42
CA VAL A 113 -3.72 -0.95 13.44
C VAL A 113 -3.15 -1.61 14.69
N VAL A 114 -1.98 -1.14 15.13
CA VAL A 114 -1.35 -1.57 16.38
C VAL A 114 -0.97 -0.39 17.26
N ARG A 115 -0.81 -0.66 18.56
CA ARG A 115 -0.29 0.34 19.50
C ARG A 115 1.19 0.59 19.22
N ARG A 116 1.56 1.86 19.09
CA ARG A 116 2.94 2.29 18.84
C ARG A 116 3.72 2.55 20.16
N PRO A 117 5.04 2.36 20.17
CA PRO A 117 5.92 2.93 21.20
C PRO A 117 5.93 4.47 21.16
N ALA A 118 6.25 5.12 22.28
CA ALA A 118 6.24 6.59 22.39
C ALA A 118 7.26 7.30 21.46
N ARG A 119 8.37 6.63 21.14
CA ARG A 119 9.40 7.15 20.22
C ARG A 119 8.97 7.23 18.74
N VAL A 120 7.86 6.56 18.39
CA VAL A 120 7.26 6.62 17.05
C VAL A 120 6.40 7.86 16.93
N GLY A 121 6.96 8.89 16.28
CA GLY A 121 6.32 10.17 16.02
C GLY A 121 5.61 10.23 14.68
N ILE A 122 5.94 9.37 13.71
CA ILE A 122 5.27 9.29 12.41
C ILE A 122 4.58 7.94 12.25
N VAL A 123 3.30 7.96 11.88
CA VAL A 123 2.56 6.73 11.57
C VAL A 123 1.85 6.86 10.25
N VAL A 124 2.01 5.85 9.40
CA VAL A 124 1.26 5.73 8.15
C VAL A 124 0.19 4.65 8.28
N ARG A 125 -1.05 4.98 7.88
CA ARG A 125 -2.20 4.09 7.96
C ARG A 125 -3.07 4.22 6.73
N ASP A 126 -3.75 3.13 6.37
CA ASP A 126 -4.75 3.14 5.31
C ASP A 126 -5.85 4.18 5.60
N ARG A 127 -6.34 4.85 4.56
CA ARG A 127 -7.42 5.85 4.63
C ARG A 127 -8.71 5.38 5.34
N THR A 128 -8.90 4.07 5.48
CA THR A 128 -10.04 3.49 6.21
C THR A 128 -9.83 3.37 7.72
N ALA A 129 -8.59 3.52 8.19
CA ALA A 129 -8.24 3.54 9.60
C ALA A 129 -8.25 4.97 10.16
N ARG A 130 -8.44 5.08 11.48
CA ARG A 130 -8.28 6.36 12.18
C ARG A 130 -6.78 6.70 12.33
N PRO A 131 -6.41 8.00 12.31
CA PRO A 131 -5.08 8.45 12.70
C PRO A 131 -4.64 7.86 14.05
N ALA A 132 -3.33 7.71 14.24
CA ALA A 132 -2.77 7.21 15.48
C ALA A 132 -2.73 8.27 16.59
N GLY A 133 -2.89 9.55 16.26
CA GLY A 133 -2.61 10.65 17.16
C GLY A 133 -1.11 10.75 17.44
N ALA A 134 -0.28 10.57 16.40
CA ALA A 134 1.16 10.71 16.46
C ALA A 134 1.56 12.20 16.37
N GLN A 135 2.86 12.48 16.26
CA GLN A 135 3.32 13.84 15.95
C GLN A 135 2.94 14.22 14.51
N ALA A 136 3.00 13.24 13.60
CA ALA A 136 2.40 13.31 12.26
C ALA A 136 1.74 11.99 11.88
N ASP A 137 0.48 12.05 11.42
CA ASP A 137 -0.24 10.91 10.85
C ASP A 137 -0.36 11.05 9.33
N VAL A 138 0.11 10.05 8.59
CA VAL A 138 0.08 10.00 7.12
C VAL A 138 -1.02 9.04 6.65
N CYS A 139 -1.89 9.53 5.78
CA CYS A 139 -2.96 8.76 5.17
C CYS A 139 -2.47 8.05 3.90
N TYR A 140 -2.46 6.71 3.89
CA TYR A 140 -2.22 5.92 2.69
C TYR A 140 -3.46 5.93 1.79
N VAL A 141 -3.25 6.25 0.51
CA VAL A 141 -4.26 6.12 -0.54
C VAL A 141 -3.61 5.44 -1.75
N ASN A 142 -4.13 4.30 -2.19
CA ASN A 142 -3.75 3.76 -3.50
C ASN A 142 -4.30 4.68 -4.60
N GLY A 143 -3.42 5.51 -5.17
CA GLY A 143 -3.83 6.57 -6.08
C GLY A 143 -3.94 6.10 -7.52
N PHE A 144 -3.21 5.05 -7.90
CA PHE A 144 -2.95 4.70 -9.30
C PHE A 144 -3.34 3.27 -9.67
N GLN A 145 -3.65 2.45 -8.67
CA GLN A 145 -4.23 1.12 -8.83
C GLN A 145 -5.46 0.98 -7.92
N THR A 146 -6.19 -0.11 -8.04
CA THR A 146 -7.31 -0.47 -7.17
C THR A 146 -6.82 -1.31 -6.00
N GLN A 147 -7.42 -1.25 -4.82
CA GLN A 147 -7.19 -2.28 -3.79
C GLN A 147 -8.07 -3.54 -4.02
N PRO A 148 -7.67 -4.72 -3.51
CA PRO A 148 -8.44 -5.95 -3.68
C PRO A 148 -9.89 -5.89 -3.19
N ASP A 149 -10.14 -5.20 -2.07
CA ASP A 149 -11.45 -5.00 -1.46
C ASP A 149 -12.28 -3.89 -2.14
N GLU A 150 -11.63 -3.00 -2.90
CA GLU A 150 -12.28 -1.95 -3.69
C GLU A 150 -12.77 -2.41 -5.08
N LYS A 151 -12.45 -3.64 -5.51
CA LYS A 151 -12.80 -4.14 -6.85
C LYS A 151 -14.28 -3.99 -7.18
N ARG A 152 -15.17 -4.13 -6.20
CA ARG A 152 -16.62 -3.93 -6.39
C ARG A 152 -16.95 -2.49 -6.78
N PHE A 153 -16.32 -1.50 -6.14
CA PHE A 153 -16.48 -0.09 -6.47
C PHE A 153 -15.97 0.19 -7.88
N TRP A 154 -14.75 -0.26 -8.19
CA TRP A 154 -14.12 0.02 -9.49
C TRP A 154 -14.80 -0.65 -10.69
N ARG A 155 -15.52 -1.77 -10.48
CA ARG A 155 -16.39 -2.36 -11.52
C ARG A 155 -17.52 -1.43 -11.98
N GLN A 156 -17.93 -0.46 -11.16
CA GLN A 156 -18.91 0.56 -11.52
C GLN A 156 -18.30 1.69 -12.36
N HIS A 157 -16.96 1.72 -12.45
CA HIS A 157 -16.19 2.72 -13.19
C HIS A 157 -15.29 2.09 -14.27
N PRO A 158 -15.80 1.21 -15.16
CA PRO A 158 -14.97 0.43 -16.06
C PRO A 158 -14.19 1.28 -17.07
N ARG A 159 -14.65 2.50 -17.36
CA ARG A 159 -13.96 3.47 -18.24
C ARG A 159 -12.73 4.11 -17.60
N LEU A 160 -12.59 4.02 -16.28
CA LEU A 160 -11.45 4.54 -15.51
C LEU A 160 -10.41 3.47 -15.20
N LEU A 161 -10.64 2.21 -15.58
CA LEU A 161 -9.67 1.13 -15.48
C LEU A 161 -8.88 1.03 -16.79
N LEU A 162 -7.58 0.78 -16.67
CA LEU A 162 -6.76 0.46 -17.83
C LEU A 162 -7.17 -0.92 -18.33
N ARG A 163 -7.49 -1.02 -19.62
CA ARG A 163 -7.95 -2.28 -20.22
C ARG A 163 -7.17 -2.61 -21.48
N ARG A 164 -6.89 -3.90 -21.65
CA ARG A 164 -6.34 -4.52 -22.86
C ARG A 164 -7.25 -5.68 -23.24
N ASP A 165 -7.67 -5.73 -24.50
CA ASP A 165 -8.56 -6.77 -25.03
C ASP A 165 -9.84 -6.97 -24.19
N GLY A 166 -10.42 -5.85 -23.74
CA GLY A 166 -11.64 -5.84 -22.92
C GLY A 166 -11.45 -6.30 -21.47
N ARG A 167 -10.22 -6.58 -21.01
CA ARG A 167 -9.94 -7.01 -19.63
C ARG A 167 -9.10 -5.95 -18.89
N PRO A 168 -9.28 -5.77 -17.56
CA PRO A 168 -8.40 -4.91 -16.78
C PRO A 168 -6.94 -5.38 -16.89
N VAL A 169 -6.02 -4.43 -17.01
CA VAL A 169 -4.58 -4.70 -16.84
C VAL A 169 -4.34 -4.86 -15.35
N VAL A 170 -3.72 -5.98 -14.96
CA VAL A 170 -3.56 -6.40 -13.57
C VAL A 170 -2.08 -6.35 -13.22
N ASP A 171 -1.78 -5.82 -12.04
CA ASP A 171 -0.51 -6.03 -11.37
C ASP A 171 -0.50 -7.44 -10.77
N GLU A 172 0.26 -8.35 -11.37
CA GLU A 172 0.25 -9.77 -10.98
C GLU A 172 0.77 -10.00 -9.55
N ALA A 173 1.65 -9.11 -9.05
CA ALA A 173 2.21 -9.23 -7.71
C ALA A 173 1.15 -9.02 -6.62
N TRP A 174 0.15 -8.16 -6.90
CA TRP A 174 -0.83 -7.70 -5.91
C TRP A 174 -2.28 -8.01 -6.29
N GLY A 175 -2.53 -8.47 -7.52
CA GLY A 175 -3.86 -8.71 -8.07
C GLY A 175 -4.69 -7.43 -8.26
N GLU A 176 -4.05 -6.26 -8.26
CA GLU A 176 -4.66 -4.95 -8.36
C GLU A 176 -4.83 -4.50 -9.82
N TRP A 177 -5.89 -3.76 -10.14
CA TRP A 177 -6.11 -3.24 -11.49
C TRP A 177 -5.51 -1.85 -11.63
N LEU A 178 -4.85 -1.58 -12.77
CA LEU A 178 -4.31 -0.25 -13.05
C LEU A 178 -5.42 0.74 -13.42
N LEU A 179 -5.31 1.97 -12.94
CA LEU A 179 -6.20 3.07 -13.33
C LEU A 179 -5.76 3.69 -14.66
N ASP A 180 -6.71 4.05 -15.52
CA ASP A 180 -6.43 4.61 -16.84
C ASP A 180 -6.23 6.13 -16.78
N VAL A 181 -4.97 6.55 -16.62
CA VAL A 181 -4.59 7.97 -16.57
C VAL A 181 -4.23 8.56 -17.94
N ARG A 182 -4.53 7.86 -19.05
CA ARG A 182 -4.01 8.22 -20.38
C ARG A 182 -4.54 9.55 -20.90
N THR A 183 -5.81 9.86 -20.66
CA THR A 183 -6.46 11.08 -21.16
C THR A 183 -6.67 12.12 -20.04
N ARG A 184 -6.72 13.40 -20.41
CA ARG A 184 -7.02 14.49 -19.47
C ARG A 184 -8.36 14.28 -18.76
N SER A 185 -9.39 13.86 -19.50
CA SER A 185 -10.73 13.61 -18.96
C SER A 185 -10.73 12.48 -17.92
N LYS A 186 -9.99 11.39 -18.18
CA LYS A 186 -9.87 10.29 -17.22
C LYS A 186 -9.09 10.70 -15.97
N ARG A 187 -7.98 11.43 -16.12
CA ARG A 187 -7.25 12.00 -14.97
C ARG A 187 -8.12 12.91 -14.12
N ALA A 188 -8.93 13.78 -14.72
CA ALA A 188 -9.86 14.63 -13.99
C ALA A 188 -10.95 13.82 -13.28
N ALA A 189 -11.49 12.77 -13.91
CA ALA A 189 -12.47 11.89 -13.29
C ALA A 189 -11.89 11.10 -12.10
N LEU A 190 -10.69 10.54 -12.27
CA LEU A 190 -9.94 9.85 -11.21
C LEU A 190 -9.61 10.82 -10.06
N ALA A 191 -9.13 12.02 -10.37
CA ALA A 191 -8.79 13.03 -9.36
C ALA A 191 -10.00 13.47 -8.53
N ARG A 192 -11.22 13.44 -9.10
CA ARG A 192 -12.44 13.67 -8.31
C ARG A 192 -12.73 12.53 -7.33
N ILE A 193 -12.44 11.28 -7.70
CA ILE A 193 -12.65 10.12 -6.82
C ILE A 193 -11.60 10.12 -5.71
N VAL A 194 -10.32 10.06 -6.08
CA VAL A 194 -9.19 10.04 -5.15
C VAL A 194 -9.13 11.33 -4.32
N GLY A 195 -9.52 12.47 -4.90
CA GLY A 195 -9.62 13.74 -4.18
C GLY A 195 -10.65 13.70 -3.05
N ARG A 196 -11.80 13.04 -3.22
CA ARG A 196 -12.77 12.86 -2.12
C ARG A 196 -12.23 11.99 -1.00
N TRP A 197 -11.39 11.00 -1.34
CA TRP A 197 -10.69 10.19 -0.34
C TRP A 197 -9.64 11.00 0.40
N THR A 198 -8.88 11.84 -0.31
CA THR A 198 -7.93 12.81 0.27
C THR A 198 -8.63 13.75 1.24
N ASP A 199 -9.78 14.31 0.87
CA ASP A 199 -10.56 15.16 1.79
C ASP A 199 -11.07 14.37 3.01
N GLY A 200 -11.31 13.06 2.82
CA GLY A 200 -11.65 12.16 3.91
C GLY A 200 -10.52 12.02 4.92
N CYS A 201 -9.27 11.90 4.44
CA CYS A 201 -8.08 11.93 5.29
C CYS A 201 -7.99 13.24 6.09
N ALA A 202 -8.15 14.39 5.44
CA ALA A 202 -8.13 15.69 6.11
C ALA A 202 -9.23 15.81 7.18
N ARG A 203 -10.47 15.44 6.85
CA ARG A 203 -11.58 15.42 7.83
C ARG A 203 -11.35 14.45 8.98
N ALA A 204 -10.64 13.35 8.75
CA ALA A 204 -10.31 12.39 9.80
C ALA A 204 -9.17 12.88 10.72
N GLY A 205 -8.48 13.97 10.36
CA GLY A 205 -7.39 14.55 11.14
C GLY A 205 -6.01 13.99 10.83
N TYR A 206 -5.80 13.45 9.63
CA TYR A 206 -4.45 13.19 9.12
C TYR A 206 -3.74 14.51 8.79
N ASP A 207 -2.41 14.53 8.90
CA ASP A 207 -1.58 15.70 8.58
C ASP A 207 -1.00 15.63 7.16
N ALA A 208 -0.92 14.42 6.61
CA ALA A 208 -0.33 14.15 5.30
C ALA A 208 -1.08 13.03 4.57
N VAL A 209 -0.81 12.90 3.27
CA VAL A 209 -1.28 11.82 2.42
C VAL A 209 -0.15 11.30 1.54
N GLU A 210 -0.01 9.99 1.43
CA GLU A 210 0.82 9.38 0.39
C GLU A 210 -0.07 8.76 -0.70
N TYR A 211 0.37 8.88 -1.95
CA TYR A 211 -0.32 8.30 -3.09
C TYR A 211 0.47 7.11 -3.65
N ASP A 212 0.04 5.91 -3.29
CA ASP A 212 0.73 4.68 -3.68
C ASP A 212 0.59 4.38 -5.18
N ASN A 213 1.50 3.55 -5.69
CA ASN A 213 1.55 3.10 -7.09
C ASN A 213 1.80 4.20 -8.14
N LEU A 214 2.44 5.31 -7.75
CA LEU A 214 2.88 6.39 -8.66
C LEU A 214 3.66 5.87 -9.89
N ASP A 215 4.40 4.78 -9.72
CA ASP A 215 5.23 4.13 -10.72
C ASP A 215 4.52 3.03 -11.54
N SER A 216 3.21 2.82 -11.34
CA SER A 216 2.38 1.81 -12.04
C SER A 216 2.45 1.87 -13.56
N PHE A 217 2.87 3.00 -14.14
CA PHE A 217 3.15 3.10 -15.58
C PHE A 217 4.20 2.07 -16.05
N THR A 218 5.13 1.67 -15.19
CA THR A 218 6.13 0.61 -15.45
C THR A 218 5.49 -0.77 -15.65
N ARG A 219 4.33 -0.99 -15.01
CA ARG A 219 3.54 -2.24 -15.05
C ARG A 219 2.37 -2.18 -16.04
N SER A 220 2.32 -1.14 -16.88
CA SER A 220 1.19 -0.88 -17.79
C SER A 220 1.34 -1.47 -19.20
N HIS A 221 2.36 -2.29 -19.45
CA HIS A 221 2.74 -2.74 -20.80
C HIS A 221 2.91 -1.59 -21.81
N ARG A 222 3.54 -0.49 -21.36
CA ARG A 222 3.77 0.75 -22.14
C ARG A 222 2.50 1.50 -22.56
N MET A 223 1.33 1.15 -22.01
CA MET A 223 0.06 1.83 -22.32
C MET A 223 -0.06 3.17 -21.60
N ILE A 224 0.55 3.30 -20.42
CA ILE A 224 0.66 4.55 -19.66
C ILE A 224 2.10 5.02 -19.74
N THR A 225 2.28 6.29 -20.08
CA THR A 225 3.59 6.96 -20.05
C THR A 225 3.84 7.58 -18.69
N ARG A 226 5.12 7.71 -18.30
CA ARG A 226 5.53 8.45 -17.10
C ARG A 226 4.92 9.86 -17.05
N ARG A 227 4.89 10.57 -18.19
CA ARG A 227 4.29 11.91 -18.29
C ARG A 227 2.81 11.93 -17.93
N GLN A 228 2.05 10.90 -18.33
CA GLN A 228 0.62 10.80 -17.98
C GLN A 228 0.42 10.53 -16.48
N ALA A 229 1.23 9.66 -15.88
CA ALA A 229 1.21 9.40 -14.44
C ALA A 229 1.54 10.68 -13.64
N LEU A 230 2.60 11.41 -14.01
CA LEU A 230 2.97 12.66 -13.35
C LEU A 230 1.95 13.79 -13.56
N ALA A 231 1.29 13.84 -14.72
CA ALA A 231 0.19 14.78 -14.95
C ALA A 231 -1.03 14.48 -14.06
N PHE A 232 -1.22 13.22 -13.65
CA PHE A 232 -2.25 12.85 -12.69
C PHE A 232 -1.79 13.16 -11.25
N ALA A 233 -0.55 12.82 -10.90
CA ALA A 233 0.05 13.14 -9.59
C ALA A 233 -0.09 14.63 -9.25
N ARG A 234 0.19 15.54 -10.21
CA ARG A 234 -0.04 16.99 -10.04
C ARG A 234 -1.45 17.37 -9.58
N LEU A 235 -2.47 16.68 -10.08
CA LEU A 235 -3.86 16.95 -9.68
C LEU A 235 -4.12 16.49 -8.24
N LEU A 236 -3.50 15.39 -7.82
CA LEU A 236 -3.61 14.84 -6.47
C LEU A 236 -2.86 15.70 -5.46
N VAL A 237 -1.62 16.07 -5.75
CA VAL A 237 -0.82 17.01 -4.93
C VAL A 237 -1.58 18.31 -4.71
N ALA A 238 -2.07 18.95 -5.79
CA ALA A 238 -2.83 20.18 -5.67
C ALA A 238 -4.12 20.00 -4.84
N ARG A 239 -4.70 18.79 -4.79
CA ARG A 239 -5.85 18.49 -3.93
C ARG A 239 -5.44 18.32 -2.47
N ALA A 240 -4.34 17.62 -2.19
CA ALA A 240 -3.79 17.48 -0.85
C ALA A 240 -3.52 18.85 -0.22
N HIS A 241 -2.80 19.73 -0.92
CA HIS A 241 -2.52 21.08 -0.43
C HIS A 241 -3.77 21.92 -0.19
N ARG A 242 -4.77 21.85 -1.09
CA ARG A 242 -6.08 22.50 -0.86
C ARG A 242 -6.84 21.94 0.34
N ALA A 243 -6.55 20.71 0.76
CA ALA A 243 -7.12 20.08 1.94
C ALA A 243 -6.27 20.30 3.20
N GLY A 244 -5.17 21.06 3.11
CA GLY A 244 -4.25 21.31 4.24
C GLY A 244 -3.35 20.12 4.59
N LEU A 245 -3.15 19.18 3.65
CA LEU A 245 -2.32 17.99 3.82
C LEU A 245 -1.00 18.15 3.08
N LEU A 246 0.10 17.67 3.68
CA LEU A 246 1.35 17.39 2.97
C LEU A 246 1.16 16.21 2.01
N ALA A 247 1.78 16.26 0.84
CA ALA A 247 1.70 15.22 -0.19
C ALA A 247 3.01 14.43 -0.30
N GLY A 248 2.93 13.11 -0.16
CA GLY A 248 4.05 12.19 -0.23
C GLY A 248 4.25 11.58 -1.62
N GLN A 249 5.46 11.67 -2.15
CA GLN A 249 5.91 10.89 -3.30
C GLN A 249 6.14 9.44 -2.88
N LYS A 250 5.35 8.50 -3.39
CA LYS A 250 5.64 7.08 -3.23
C LYS A 250 6.67 6.60 -4.26
N ASN A 251 7.78 6.03 -3.79
CA ASN A 251 8.82 5.40 -4.61
C ASN A 251 9.27 6.30 -5.79
N LEU A 252 9.56 5.70 -6.96
CA LEU A 252 10.02 6.39 -8.17
C LEU A 252 11.34 7.17 -7.97
N ALA A 253 12.36 6.47 -7.48
CA ALA A 253 13.68 7.04 -7.25
C ALA A 253 14.26 7.73 -8.49
N GLY A 254 14.95 8.85 -8.28
CA GLY A 254 15.50 9.68 -9.36
C GLY A 254 14.48 10.55 -10.08
N TYR A 255 13.24 10.63 -9.57
CA TYR A 255 12.33 11.71 -9.86
C TYR A 255 12.43 12.82 -8.81
N ASP A 256 12.57 14.06 -9.27
CA ASP A 256 12.42 15.25 -8.45
C ASP A 256 10.92 15.62 -8.35
N GLY A 257 10.24 15.04 -7.36
CA GLY A 257 8.81 15.27 -7.14
C GLY A 257 8.46 16.64 -6.54
N THR A 258 9.45 17.34 -5.97
CA THR A 258 9.27 18.72 -5.47
C THR A 258 8.81 19.66 -6.59
N ARG A 259 9.22 19.39 -7.84
CA ARG A 259 8.77 20.12 -9.05
C ARG A 259 7.28 20.06 -9.33
N ILE A 260 6.56 19.16 -8.68
CA ILE A 260 5.11 19.05 -8.77
C ILE A 260 4.41 19.25 -7.44
N GLY A 261 5.15 19.65 -6.40
CA GLY A 261 4.66 19.98 -5.08
C GLY A 261 4.59 18.80 -4.11
N PHE A 262 5.26 17.67 -4.37
CA PHE A 262 5.44 16.70 -3.29
C PHE A 262 6.32 17.30 -2.20
N ASP A 263 5.93 17.10 -0.94
CA ASP A 263 6.56 17.71 0.24
C ASP A 263 7.56 16.75 0.91
N PHE A 264 7.32 15.44 0.78
CA PHE A 264 8.17 14.37 1.31
C PHE A 264 8.13 13.15 0.40
N ALA A 265 8.96 12.14 0.68
CA ALA A 265 8.93 10.85 0.00
C ALA A 265 8.68 9.69 0.97
N VAL A 266 7.98 8.66 0.49
CA VAL A 266 7.89 7.34 1.13
C VAL A 266 8.57 6.34 0.20
N ALA A 267 9.71 5.81 0.64
CA ALA A 267 10.57 4.94 -0.14
C ALA A 267 10.61 3.53 0.46
N GLU A 268 10.17 2.56 -0.32
CA GLU A 268 10.31 1.14 0.02
C GLU A 268 11.61 0.58 -0.54
N GLU A 269 12.38 -0.09 0.31
CA GLU A 269 13.61 -0.79 -0.07
C GLU A 269 14.69 0.14 -0.69
N CYS A 270 14.77 1.42 -0.29
CA CYS A 270 15.77 2.32 -0.88
C CYS A 270 17.22 1.88 -0.59
N GLY A 271 17.48 1.27 0.56
CA GLY A 271 18.80 0.74 0.91
C GLY A 271 19.13 -0.52 0.12
N ARG A 272 18.14 -1.35 -0.17
CA ARG A 272 18.28 -2.51 -1.04
C ARG A 272 18.72 -2.14 -2.45
N TYR A 273 18.16 -1.08 -3.02
CA TYR A 273 18.40 -0.66 -4.41
C TYR A 273 19.44 0.45 -4.56
N ASP A 274 20.07 0.88 -3.47
CA ASP A 274 21.04 1.99 -3.46
C ASP A 274 20.44 3.32 -3.95
N GLU A 275 19.23 3.61 -3.48
CA GLU A 275 18.41 4.73 -3.94
C GLU A 275 18.17 5.80 -2.89
N CYS A 276 18.48 5.58 -1.61
CA CYS A 276 18.17 6.52 -0.52
C CYS A 276 18.75 7.93 -0.79
N GLY A 277 20.03 8.00 -1.20
CA GLY A 277 20.66 9.27 -1.56
C GLY A 277 19.97 10.01 -2.73
N ARG A 278 19.21 9.31 -3.58
CA ARG A 278 18.43 9.96 -4.65
C ARG A 278 17.22 10.71 -4.11
N TYR A 279 16.59 10.20 -3.06
CA TYR A 279 15.51 10.89 -2.37
C TYR A 279 16.06 12.04 -1.53
N VAL A 280 17.13 11.81 -0.75
CA VAL A 280 17.77 12.83 0.10
C VAL A 280 18.18 14.06 -0.71
N ARG A 281 18.72 13.88 -1.93
CA ARG A 281 19.07 15.01 -2.81
C ARG A 281 17.91 15.97 -3.12
N HIS A 282 16.66 15.51 -3.04
CA HIS A 282 15.48 16.32 -3.35
C HIS A 282 14.72 16.73 -2.09
N TYR A 283 14.67 15.85 -1.09
CA TYR A 283 13.80 16.01 0.09
C TYR A 283 14.57 16.25 1.40
N GLY A 284 15.90 16.16 1.40
CA GLY A 284 16.70 16.24 2.63
C GLY A 284 16.32 15.13 3.61
N ASP A 285 15.89 15.53 4.82
CA ASP A 285 15.43 14.65 5.89
C ASP A 285 13.96 14.20 5.73
N GLN A 286 13.22 14.73 4.74
CA GLN A 286 11.80 14.42 4.50
C GLN A 286 11.63 13.13 3.69
N VAL A 287 12.28 12.04 4.12
CA VAL A 287 12.16 10.71 3.49
C VAL A 287 11.83 9.66 4.55
N LEU A 288 10.67 9.04 4.40
CA LEU A 288 10.21 7.91 5.19
C LEU A 288 10.64 6.62 4.50
N VAL A 289 11.39 5.76 5.18
CA VAL A 289 11.96 4.55 4.58
C VAL A 289 11.37 3.30 5.20
N VAL A 290 10.90 2.39 4.35
CA VAL A 290 10.41 1.06 4.77
C VAL A 290 11.30 -0.02 4.15
N GLU A 291 12.00 -0.78 4.99
CA GLU A 291 12.83 -1.90 4.58
C GLU A 291 12.15 -3.22 4.91
N TYR A 292 12.27 -4.21 4.02
CA TYR A 292 11.64 -5.53 4.16
C TYR A 292 12.62 -6.66 4.43
N ARG A 293 13.91 -6.39 4.55
CA ARG A 293 14.95 -7.40 4.85
C ARG A 293 15.94 -6.86 5.86
N ASP A 294 16.42 -7.74 6.72
CA ASP A 294 17.34 -7.39 7.80
C ASP A 294 18.64 -6.79 7.29
N ARG A 295 19.25 -7.41 6.28
CA ARG A 295 20.46 -6.90 5.64
C ARG A 295 20.26 -5.50 5.06
N ASP A 296 19.14 -5.28 4.39
CA ASP A 296 18.84 -4.03 3.71
C ASP A 296 18.56 -2.93 4.76
N PHE A 297 17.79 -3.24 5.81
CA PHE A 297 17.59 -2.38 6.97
C PHE A 297 18.89 -1.97 7.66
N GLN A 298 19.77 -2.93 7.99
CA GLN A 298 21.05 -2.61 8.64
C GLN A 298 21.94 -1.71 7.76
N ARG A 299 21.94 -1.94 6.44
CA ARG A 299 22.64 -1.07 5.47
C ARG A 299 22.05 0.34 5.48
N THR A 300 20.73 0.47 5.47
CA THR A 300 20.05 1.77 5.52
C THR A 300 20.34 2.51 6.81
N CYS A 301 20.24 1.84 7.97
CA CYS A 301 20.57 2.44 9.27
C CYS A 301 21.99 2.99 9.28
N ALA A 302 22.97 2.19 8.85
CA ALA A 302 24.38 2.59 8.88
C ALA A 302 24.70 3.78 7.97
N GLY A 303 23.94 3.98 6.88
CA GLY A 303 24.18 5.05 5.93
C GLY A 303 23.31 6.29 6.12
N TYR A 304 22.10 6.13 6.68
CA TYR A 304 21.06 7.15 6.65
C TYR A 304 20.22 7.25 7.93
N GLY A 305 20.41 6.40 8.93
CA GLY A 305 19.54 6.37 10.12
C GLY A 305 19.64 7.62 11.02
N ASP A 306 20.74 8.35 10.94
CA ASP A 306 20.86 9.65 11.65
C ASP A 306 20.07 10.78 10.95
N LEU A 307 19.63 10.56 9.70
CA LEU A 307 18.97 11.56 8.86
C LEU A 307 17.50 11.22 8.55
N LEU A 308 17.20 9.94 8.34
CA LEU A 308 15.91 9.47 7.83
C LEU A 308 15.19 8.63 8.87
N ALA A 309 13.85 8.67 8.88
CA ALA A 309 13.05 7.75 9.67
C ALA A 309 12.94 6.40 8.94
N VAL A 310 13.58 5.36 9.46
CA VAL A 310 13.70 4.04 8.82
C VAL A 310 13.01 2.97 9.66
N VAL A 311 12.06 2.25 9.06
CA VAL A 311 11.40 1.13 9.72
C VAL A 311 11.64 -0.18 8.97
N ARG A 312 11.98 -1.24 9.72
CA ARG A 312 11.88 -2.62 9.22
C ARG A 312 10.48 -3.14 9.49
N ARG A 313 9.76 -3.53 8.43
CA ARG A 313 8.47 -4.25 8.49
C ARG A 313 8.54 -5.52 7.65
N ASP A 314 7.69 -6.51 7.93
CA ASP A 314 7.48 -7.63 7.01
C ASP A 314 6.73 -7.15 5.75
N ARG A 315 6.82 -7.93 4.67
CA ARG A 315 6.18 -7.56 3.39
C ARG A 315 4.66 -7.48 3.47
N ASP A 316 4.06 -8.28 4.36
CA ASP A 316 2.61 -8.29 4.57
C ASP A 316 2.14 -7.14 5.48
N LEU A 317 3.09 -6.38 6.05
CA LEU A 317 2.83 -5.32 7.02
C LEU A 317 1.93 -5.80 8.17
N ALA A 318 2.15 -7.04 8.62
CA ALA A 318 1.25 -7.72 9.53
C ALA A 318 1.21 -7.01 10.90
N PRO A 319 0.05 -6.99 11.58
CA PRO A 319 -0.06 -6.48 12.95
C PRO A 319 0.77 -7.29 13.96
N SER A 320 1.04 -8.56 13.67
CA SER A 320 1.85 -9.44 14.50
C SER A 320 3.36 -9.20 14.38
N TYR A 321 3.80 -8.49 13.33
CA TYR A 321 5.21 -8.22 13.12
C TYR A 321 5.70 -7.16 14.12
N ARG A 322 6.84 -7.42 14.76
CA ARG A 322 7.49 -6.47 15.67
C ARG A 322 8.44 -5.58 14.85
N PRO A 323 8.13 -4.29 14.62
CA PRO A 323 9.01 -3.43 13.86
C PRO A 323 10.35 -3.22 14.55
N ARG A 324 11.35 -2.83 13.77
CA ARG A 324 12.62 -2.26 14.25
C ARG A 324 12.84 -0.93 13.58
N TRP A 325 13.59 -0.07 14.25
CA TRP A 325 13.76 1.33 13.86
C TRP A 325 15.21 1.75 13.94
N CYS A 326 15.51 2.71 13.10
CA CYS A 326 16.64 3.61 13.03
C CYS A 326 16.15 4.72 12.06
#